data_AF-A0A961B1M2-F1
#
_entry.id   AF-A0A961B1M2-F1
#
_cell.length_a   1.000
_cell.length_b   1.000
_cell.length_c   1.000
_cell.angle_alpha   90.00
_cell.angle_beta   90.00
_cell.angle_gamma   90.00
#
_symmetry.space_group_name_H-M   'P 1'
#
loop_
_entity.id
_entity.type
_entity.pdbx_description
1 polymer ?
#
loop_
_entity_poly.entity_id
_entity_poly.type
_entity_poly.pdbx_seq_one_letter_code
_entity_poly.pdbx_strand_id
1 'polypeptide(L)'
;MRSLTRILCLLAASVGLAAAADRPNVLFIIVDDQSPFDFKFYNPKSELTAPNIERLAAEGMVFDAAHHMGAFVGAVCTPSRHMVMSGRTVWHLPIGPNAKTHCPENLPESTMAAVFNRAGYDTMRTCKKGNSYEGANEQFTVRHDASKRG
;
A
#
# COMPACT_ATOMS: atom_id res chain seq x y z
N MET A 1 26.79 -45.18 -31.91
CA MET A 1 25.49 -44.76 -31.31
C MET A 1 25.51 -44.50 -29.79
N ARG A 2 26.66 -44.40 -29.10
CA ARG A 2 26.72 -44.18 -27.63
C ARG A 2 27.12 -42.76 -27.17
N SER A 3 27.10 -41.77 -28.07
CA SER A 3 27.65 -40.43 -27.79
C SER A 3 26.63 -39.28 -27.73
N LEU A 4 25.33 -39.52 -27.98
CA LEU A 4 24.33 -38.44 -27.93
C LEU A 4 23.65 -38.27 -26.57
N THR A 5 23.74 -39.26 -25.66
CA THR A 5 23.01 -39.23 -24.39
C THR A 5 23.62 -38.28 -23.35
N ARG A 6 24.89 -37.88 -23.49
CA ARG A 6 25.58 -37.01 -22.52
C ARG A 6 25.33 -35.52 -22.73
N ILE A 7 25.00 -35.09 -23.95
CA ILE A 7 24.75 -33.68 -24.27
C ILE A 7 23.37 -33.23 -23.77
N LEU A 8 22.41 -34.15 -23.68
CA LEU A 8 21.04 -33.84 -23.23
C LEU A 8 20.95 -33.59 -21.71
N CYS A 9 21.86 -34.13 -20.90
CA CYS A 9 21.87 -33.89 -19.45
C CYS A 9 22.47 -32.54 -19.03
N LEU A 10 23.29 -31.89 -19.87
CA LEU A 10 23.85 -30.56 -19.53
C LEU A 10 22.92 -29.39 -19.86
N LEU A 11 21.97 -29.57 -20.79
CA LEU A 11 21.01 -28.51 -21.14
C LEU A 11 19.84 -28.37 -20.14
N ALA A 12 19.64 -29.36 -19.26
CA ALA A 12 18.57 -29.33 -18.25
C ALA A 12 18.96 -28.61 -16.94
N ALA A 13 20.24 -28.24 -16.77
CA ALA A 13 20.73 -27.63 -15.53
C ALA A 13 20.75 -26.08 -15.55
N SER A 14 20.41 -25.44 -16.68
CA SER A 14 20.46 -23.97 -16.83
C SER A 14 19.09 -23.29 -16.70
N VAL A 15 18.01 -24.03 -16.51
CA VAL A 15 16.65 -23.49 -16.32
C VAL A 15 16.27 -23.63 -14.84
N GLY A 16 16.70 -22.71 -13.99
CA GLY A 16 16.27 -22.78 -12.58
C GLY A 16 16.87 -21.84 -11.54
N LEU A 17 17.84 -20.98 -11.89
CA LEU A 17 18.20 -19.85 -11.02
C LEU A 17 17.64 -18.57 -11.63
N ALA A 18 16.30 -18.45 -11.61
CA ALA A 18 15.75 -17.10 -11.45
C ALA A 18 16.34 -16.59 -10.13
N ALA A 19 17.22 -15.61 -10.20
CA ALA A 19 17.66 -14.87 -9.03
C ALA A 19 16.39 -14.56 -8.23
N ALA A 20 16.30 -15.07 -7.00
CA ALA A 20 15.19 -14.76 -6.12
C ALA A 20 15.11 -13.23 -6.14
N ALA A 21 14.05 -12.69 -6.74
CA ALA A 21 13.92 -11.26 -6.91
C ALA A 21 14.13 -10.64 -5.52
N ASP A 22 15.15 -9.79 -5.39
CA ASP A 22 15.50 -9.17 -4.11
C ASP A 22 14.22 -8.60 -3.52
N ARG A 23 13.76 -9.17 -2.41
CA ARG A 23 12.46 -8.87 -1.82
C ARG A 23 12.54 -7.46 -1.21
N PRO A 24 11.97 -6.41 -1.83
CA PRO A 24 12.26 -5.04 -1.45
C PRO A 24 11.54 -4.67 -0.16
N ASN A 25 12.16 -3.86 0.69
CA ASN A 25 11.45 -3.24 1.80
C ASN A 25 10.51 -2.16 1.25
N VAL A 26 9.24 -2.18 1.69
CA VAL A 26 8.21 -1.23 1.24
C VAL A 26 7.89 -0.26 2.37
N LEU A 27 8.14 1.04 2.15
CA LEU A 27 7.72 2.11 3.04
C LEU A 27 6.53 2.85 2.43
N PHE A 28 5.35 2.72 3.05
CA PHE A 28 4.13 3.40 2.63
C PHE A 28 3.83 4.57 3.56
N ILE A 29 3.90 5.79 3.02
CA ILE A 29 3.63 7.04 3.75
C ILE A 29 2.30 7.61 3.29
N ILE A 30 1.39 7.87 4.23
CA ILE A 30 0.12 8.55 3.99
C ILE A 30 0.05 9.82 4.85
N VAL A 31 -0.29 10.95 4.21
CA VAL A 31 -0.40 12.26 4.86
C VAL A 31 -1.87 12.67 4.90
N ASP A 32 -2.30 13.27 6.02
CA ASP A 32 -3.69 13.72 6.22
C ASP A 32 -3.87 15.10 5.58
N ASP A 33 -4.96 15.29 4.83
CA ASP A 33 -5.39 16.57 4.25
C ASP A 33 -4.32 17.34 3.43
N GLN A 34 -3.35 16.64 2.85
CA GLN A 34 -2.32 17.24 1.98
C GLN A 34 -2.90 17.50 0.59
N SER A 35 -2.82 18.77 0.13
CA SER A 35 -3.14 19.10 -1.25
C SER A 35 -1.98 18.75 -2.18
N PRO A 36 -2.21 18.22 -3.39
CA PRO A 36 -1.14 18.04 -4.38
C PRO A 36 -0.47 19.38 -4.70
N PHE A 37 -1.22 20.49 -4.74
CA PHE A 37 -0.71 21.82 -5.08
C PHE A 37 0.15 22.47 -3.99
N ASP A 38 0.32 21.80 -2.85
CA ASP A 38 1.31 22.21 -1.85
C ASP A 38 2.73 21.88 -2.30
N PHE A 39 2.94 20.96 -3.24
CA PHE A 39 4.28 20.61 -3.70
C PHE A 39 4.68 21.37 -4.97
N LYS A 40 5.94 21.81 -5.02
CA LYS A 40 6.48 22.59 -6.15
C LYS A 40 6.47 21.86 -7.48
N PHE A 41 6.51 20.53 -7.47
CA PHE A 41 6.40 19.71 -8.68
C PHE A 41 4.98 19.67 -9.28
N TYR A 42 3.94 20.06 -8.54
CA TYR A 42 2.59 20.28 -9.07
C TYR A 42 2.23 21.77 -9.21
N ASN A 43 2.77 22.62 -8.33
CA ASN A 43 2.54 24.06 -8.35
C ASN A 43 3.88 24.81 -8.11
N PRO A 44 4.54 25.32 -9.16
CA PRO A 44 5.81 26.04 -9.02
C PRO A 44 5.76 27.27 -8.10
N LYS A 45 4.56 27.79 -7.81
CA LYS A 45 4.34 28.95 -6.93
C LYS A 45 4.11 28.56 -5.46
N SER A 46 4.16 27.27 -5.11
CA SER A 46 3.95 26.84 -3.73
C SER A 46 5.01 27.42 -2.79
N GLU A 47 4.57 27.91 -1.63
CA GLU A 47 5.43 28.40 -0.54
C GLU A 47 6.06 27.26 0.27
N LEU A 48 5.43 26.09 0.29
CA LEU A 48 5.96 24.92 1.00
C LEU A 48 7.25 24.44 0.32
N THR A 49 8.27 24.22 1.14
CA THR A 49 9.53 23.62 0.71
C THR A 49 9.65 22.25 1.37
N ALA A 50 9.65 21.20 0.55
CA ALA A 50 9.64 19.82 1.03
C ALA A 50 10.80 19.03 0.39
N PRO A 51 12.06 19.32 0.75
CA PRO A 51 13.23 18.87 -0.01
C PRO A 51 13.34 17.35 -0.11
N ASN A 52 12.91 16.62 0.92
CA ASN A 52 12.89 15.15 0.90
C ASN A 52 11.83 14.59 -0.06
N ILE A 53 10.64 15.19 -0.11
CA ILE A 53 9.55 14.74 -0.99
C ILE A 53 9.84 15.16 -2.43
N GLU A 54 10.37 16.37 -2.64
CA GLU A 54 10.81 16.87 -3.95
C GLU A 54 11.92 15.98 -4.54
N ARG A 55 12.87 15.55 -3.72
CA ARG A 55 13.90 14.58 -4.13
C ARG A 55 13.30 13.23 -4.51
N LEU A 56 12.37 12.69 -3.71
CA LEU A 56 11.66 11.44 -4.04
C LEU A 56 10.88 11.56 -5.35
N ALA A 57 10.25 12.70 -5.61
CA ALA A 57 9.52 12.96 -6.85
C ALA A 57 10.48 13.02 -8.06
N ALA A 58 11.65 13.64 -7.91
CA ALA A 58 12.65 13.76 -8.98
C ALA A 58 13.36 12.43 -9.31
N GLU A 59 13.55 11.55 -8.32
CA GLU A 59 14.19 10.24 -8.48
C GLU A 59 13.21 9.12 -8.84
N GLY A 60 11.90 9.40 -8.75
CA GLY A 60 10.84 8.39 -8.81
C GLY A 60 9.78 8.66 -9.88
N MET A 61 8.56 8.21 -9.58
CA MET A 61 7.38 8.39 -10.42
C MET A 61 6.38 9.29 -9.69
N VAL A 62 5.83 10.26 -10.41
CA VAL A 62 4.76 11.16 -9.94
C VAL A 62 3.48 10.85 -10.69
N PHE A 63 2.35 10.80 -9.98
CA PHE A 63 1.04 10.53 -10.58
C PHE A 63 0.23 11.82 -10.65
N ASP A 64 -0.08 12.30 -11.86
CA ASP A 64 -0.82 13.57 -12.03
C ASP A 64 -2.33 13.45 -11.74
N ALA A 65 -2.86 12.22 -11.72
CA ALA A 65 -4.29 11.95 -11.58
C ALA A 65 -4.56 10.82 -10.55
N ALA A 66 -4.02 10.96 -9.34
CA ALA A 66 -4.31 10.05 -8.23
C ALA A 66 -5.57 10.50 -7.47
N HIS A 67 -6.63 9.69 -7.51
CA HIS A 67 -7.92 9.99 -6.89
C HIS A 67 -8.38 8.86 -5.96
N HIS A 68 -9.03 9.22 -4.85
CA HIS A 68 -9.83 8.29 -4.07
C HIS A 68 -11.33 8.46 -4.43
N MET A 69 -12.16 7.46 -4.14
CA MET A 69 -13.57 7.44 -4.55
C MET A 69 -14.53 8.30 -3.70
N GLY A 70 -14.01 9.30 -2.98
CA GLY A 70 -14.82 10.11 -2.07
C GLY A 70 -15.30 9.36 -0.81
N ALA A 71 -16.45 9.80 -0.30
CA ALA A 71 -17.14 9.29 0.87
C ALA A 71 -18.64 9.60 0.79
N PHE A 72 -19.44 8.96 1.63
CA PHE A 72 -20.89 9.22 1.75
C PHE A 72 -21.21 10.35 2.75
N VAL A 73 -20.18 10.87 3.42
CA VAL A 73 -20.26 11.93 4.44
C VAL A 73 -19.06 12.86 4.26
N GLY A 74 -19.11 14.08 4.83
CA GLY A 74 -18.00 15.04 4.75
C GLY A 74 -16.67 14.56 5.36
N ALA A 75 -16.69 13.51 6.19
CA ALA A 75 -15.50 12.88 6.74
C ALA A 75 -14.87 11.89 5.73
N VAL A 76 -14.11 12.43 4.77
CA VAL A 76 -13.51 11.67 3.65
C VAL A 76 -12.29 10.84 4.06
N CYS A 77 -11.57 11.27 5.10
CA CYS A 77 -10.32 10.64 5.54
C CYS A 77 -10.50 9.16 5.94
N THR A 78 -11.57 8.82 6.66
CA THR A 78 -11.82 7.45 7.11
C THR A 78 -12.10 6.50 5.94
N PRO A 79 -13.07 6.76 5.04
CA PRO A 79 -13.25 5.92 3.84
C PRO A 79 -12.01 5.83 2.96
N SER A 80 -11.27 6.93 2.76
CA SER A 80 -10.03 6.94 1.99
C SER A 80 -8.99 5.95 2.55
N ARG A 81 -8.74 6.02 3.86
CA ARG A 81 -7.80 5.10 4.55
C ARG A 81 -8.27 3.65 4.51
N HIS A 82 -9.58 3.41 4.63
CA HIS A 82 -10.13 2.06 4.51
C HIS A 82 -9.93 1.48 3.10
N MET A 83 -10.12 2.27 2.04
CA MET A 83 -9.88 1.83 0.66
C MET A 83 -8.40 1.50 0.44
N VAL A 84 -7.49 2.39 0.86
CA VAL A 84 -6.05 2.16 0.77
C VAL A 84 -5.62 0.88 1.50
N MET A 85 -6.12 0.68 2.73
CA MET A 85 -5.75 -0.49 3.53
C MET A 85 -6.30 -1.81 3.00
N SER A 86 -7.47 -1.80 2.34
CA SER A 86 -8.18 -3.02 1.93
C SER A 86 -8.13 -3.30 0.43
N GLY A 87 -7.70 -2.33 -0.38
CA GLY A 87 -7.79 -2.41 -1.85
C GLY A 87 -9.24 -2.45 -2.38
N ARG A 88 -10.23 -2.13 -1.56
CA ARG A 88 -11.65 -2.15 -1.95
C ARG A 88 -12.18 -0.76 -2.27
N THR A 89 -13.25 -0.72 -3.07
CA THR A 89 -13.95 0.53 -3.38
C THR A 89 -14.80 1.01 -2.20
N VAL A 90 -15.18 2.29 -2.22
CA VAL A 90 -15.99 2.92 -1.16
C VAL A 90 -17.29 2.16 -0.83
N TRP A 91 -17.83 1.40 -1.81
CA TRP A 91 -19.05 0.60 -1.69
C TRP A 91 -18.89 -0.72 -0.91
N HIS A 92 -17.67 -1.22 -0.78
CA HIS A 92 -17.37 -2.52 -0.16
C HIS A 92 -16.70 -2.35 1.22
N LEU A 93 -16.81 -1.16 1.80
CA LEU A 93 -16.26 -0.85 3.11
C LEU A 93 -17.26 -1.20 4.22
N PRO A 94 -16.78 -1.53 5.43
CA PRO A 94 -17.65 -1.81 6.58
C PRO A 94 -18.46 -0.60 7.05
N ILE A 95 -18.04 0.61 6.64
CA ILE A 95 -18.69 1.89 6.92
C ILE A 95 -19.50 2.42 5.71
N GLY A 96 -19.61 1.63 4.65
CA GLY A 96 -20.35 1.97 3.44
C GLY A 96 -21.86 1.68 3.55
N PRO A 97 -22.68 2.19 2.63
CA PRO A 97 -24.10 1.87 2.55
C PRO A 97 -24.25 0.38 2.23
N ASN A 98 -25.26 -0.26 2.85
CA ASN A 98 -25.53 -1.68 2.68
C ASN A 98 -24.29 -2.58 2.92
N ALA A 99 -23.40 -2.18 3.85
CA ALA A 99 -22.18 -2.92 4.16
C ALA A 99 -22.44 -4.41 4.49
N LYS A 100 -23.58 -4.75 5.11
CA LYS A 100 -23.95 -6.15 5.36
C LYS A 100 -24.07 -7.01 4.10
N THR A 101 -24.35 -6.38 2.97
CA THR A 101 -24.52 -7.05 1.67
C THR A 101 -23.25 -6.97 0.83
N HIS A 102 -22.54 -5.83 0.88
CA HIS A 102 -21.44 -5.55 -0.04
C HIS A 102 -20.04 -5.67 0.58
N CYS A 103 -19.89 -5.55 1.90
CA CYS A 103 -18.59 -5.72 2.53
C CYS A 103 -18.22 -7.20 2.55
N PRO A 104 -17.08 -7.62 1.96
CA PRO A 104 -16.62 -8.99 2.07
C PRO A 104 -16.45 -9.39 3.54
N GLU A 105 -16.92 -10.57 3.92
CA GLU A 105 -16.80 -11.06 5.30
C GLU A 105 -15.33 -11.21 5.72
N ASN A 106 -14.47 -11.66 4.80
CA ASN A 106 -13.04 -11.82 5.00
C ASN A 106 -12.22 -10.57 4.63
N LEU A 107 -12.82 -9.37 4.71
CA LEU A 107 -12.12 -8.13 4.37
C LEU A 107 -10.78 -7.96 5.11
N PRO A 108 -10.65 -8.25 6.44
CA PRO A 108 -9.38 -8.18 7.15
C PRO A 108 -8.25 -8.99 6.49
N GLU A 109 -8.55 -10.19 5.97
CA GLU A 109 -7.56 -11.06 5.33
C GLU A 109 -7.11 -10.55 3.95
N SER A 110 -7.88 -9.66 3.34
CA SER A 110 -7.53 -9.01 2.06
C SER A 110 -6.79 -7.68 2.24
N THR A 111 -6.47 -7.29 3.47
CA THR A 111 -5.81 -6.00 3.73
C THR A 111 -4.32 -6.04 3.41
N MET A 112 -3.73 -4.88 3.16
CA MET A 112 -2.31 -4.71 2.83
C MET A 112 -1.42 -5.50 3.79
N ALA A 113 -1.55 -5.31 5.10
CA ALA A 113 -0.72 -6.03 6.07
C ALA A 113 -0.93 -7.57 6.00
N ALA A 114 -2.17 -8.04 5.88
CA ALA A 114 -2.45 -9.48 5.75
C ALA A 114 -1.82 -10.08 4.48
N VAL A 115 -1.87 -9.37 3.35
CA VAL A 115 -1.25 -9.78 2.09
C VAL A 115 0.27 -9.83 2.23
N PHE A 116 0.89 -8.80 2.81
CA PHE A 116 2.34 -8.76 3.03
C PHE A 116 2.82 -9.85 4.01
N ASN A 117 2.08 -10.10 5.10
CA ASN A 117 2.40 -11.18 6.05
C ASN A 117 2.38 -12.56 5.36
N ARG A 118 1.37 -12.84 4.51
CA ARG A 118 1.31 -14.10 3.74
C ARG A 118 2.45 -14.24 2.74
N ALA A 119 2.98 -13.12 2.24
CA ALA A 119 4.17 -13.09 1.40
C ALA A 119 5.49 -13.16 2.21
N GLY A 120 5.42 -13.31 3.55
CA GLY A 120 6.55 -13.48 4.44
C GLY A 120 7.27 -12.19 4.82
N TYR A 121 6.63 -11.03 4.69
CA TYR A 121 7.17 -9.76 5.18
C TYR A 121 6.86 -9.55 6.66
N ASP A 122 7.78 -8.89 7.36
CA ASP A 122 7.50 -8.28 8.65
C ASP A 122 6.76 -6.96 8.44
N THR A 123 5.60 -6.79 9.08
CA THR A 123 4.78 -5.59 8.89
C THR A 123 4.70 -4.76 10.15
N MET A 124 4.87 -3.46 10.00
CA MET A 124 4.75 -2.48 11.09
C MET A 124 3.93 -1.28 10.65
N ARG A 125 3.15 -0.73 11.57
CA ARG A 125 2.52 0.58 11.42
C ARG A 125 2.73 1.48 12.62
N THR A 126 2.75 2.78 12.35
CA THR A 126 2.59 3.84 13.34
C THR A 126 1.63 4.88 12.79
N CYS A 127 0.62 5.25 13.58
CA CYS A 127 -0.39 6.21 13.14
C CYS A 127 -1.17 6.84 14.30
N LYS A 128 -2.09 7.75 13.96
CA LYS A 128 -3.07 8.28 14.92
C LYS A 128 -4.11 7.21 15.27
N LYS A 129 -4.39 7.01 16.56
CA LYS A 129 -5.42 6.07 17.03
C LYS A 129 -6.81 6.44 16.47
N GLY A 130 -7.55 5.44 15.98
CA GLY A 130 -8.95 5.57 15.54
C GLY A 130 -9.17 6.20 14.16
N ASN A 131 -8.12 6.31 13.34
CA ASN A 131 -8.21 6.97 12.03
C ASN A 131 -8.43 6.01 10.83
N SER A 132 -8.36 4.70 11.04
CA SER A 132 -8.32 3.68 9.98
C SER A 132 -9.05 2.41 10.41
N TYR A 133 -9.34 1.54 9.46
CA TYR A 133 -10.13 0.33 9.66
C TYR A 133 -9.47 -0.61 10.67
N GLU A 134 -10.09 -0.82 11.83
CA GLU A 134 -9.47 -1.60 12.90
C GLU A 134 -9.14 -3.04 12.49
N GLY A 135 -10.02 -3.70 11.74
CA GLY A 135 -9.75 -5.04 11.23
C GLY A 135 -8.53 -5.12 10.29
N ALA A 136 -8.16 -4.03 9.61
CA ALA A 136 -6.90 -3.95 8.86
C ALA A 136 -5.70 -3.66 9.77
N ASN A 137 -5.91 -2.84 10.80
CA ASN A 137 -4.85 -2.46 11.71
C ASN A 137 -4.33 -3.67 12.50
N GLU A 138 -5.22 -4.57 12.90
CA GLU A 138 -4.90 -5.84 13.61
C GLU A 138 -4.02 -6.79 12.79
N GLN A 139 -3.95 -6.61 11.47
CA GLN A 139 -3.14 -7.47 10.61
C GLN A 139 -1.66 -7.07 10.58
N PHE A 140 -1.27 -5.91 11.14
CA PHE A 140 0.15 -5.57 11.26
C PHE A 140 0.79 -6.33 12.42
N THR A 141 1.96 -6.91 12.20
CA THR A 141 2.73 -7.61 13.23
C THR A 141 3.12 -6.67 14.38
N VAL A 142 3.49 -5.43 14.05
CA VAL A 142 3.85 -4.39 15.04
C VAL A 142 2.95 -3.17 14.87
N ARG A 143 2.38 -2.68 15.97
CA ARG A 143 1.54 -1.47 16.01
C ARG A 143 2.03 -0.48 17.06
N HIS A 144 2.32 0.74 16.62
CA HIS A 144 2.64 1.86 17.48
C HIS A 144 1.71 3.04 17.18
N ASP A 145 0.43 2.90 17.54
CA ASP A 145 -0.53 3.99 17.36
C ASP A 145 -0.52 4.95 18.56
N ALA A 146 -0.49 6.27 18.29
CA ALA A 146 -0.48 7.31 19.31
C ALA A 146 -1.74 8.21 19.19
N SER A 147 -2.14 8.85 20.30
CA SER A 147 -3.23 9.83 20.30
C SER A 147 -2.78 11.24 19.93
N LYS A 148 -1.48 11.52 19.99
CA LYS A 148 -0.91 12.85 19.75
C LYS A 148 -0.82 13.15 18.25
N ARG A 149 -1.12 14.40 17.89
CA ARG A 149 -0.75 15.00 16.60
C ARG A 149 0.67 15.56 16.78
N GLY A 150 1.69 14.78 16.44
CA GLY A 150 3.10 15.18 16.61
C GLY A 150 3.97 13.99 16.95
#